data_AF-A0A1H3ZXN0-F1
#
_entry.id   AF-A0A1H3ZXN0-F1
#
_cell.length_a   1.000
_cell.length_b   1.000
_cell.length_c   1.000
_cell.angle_alpha   90.00
_cell.angle_beta   90.00
_cell.angle_gamma   90.00
#
_symmetry.space_group_name_H-M   'P 1'
#
loop_
_entity.id
_entity.type
_entity.pdbx_description
1 polymer ?
#
loop_
_entity_poly.entity_id
_entity_poly.type
_entity_poly.pdbx_seq_one_letter_code
_entity_poly.pdbx_strand_id
1 'polypeptide(L)' 'MKKVIGYLRLVGLLFLFVGIVLNLQMYIYEEMPTYLFLVLCVFGILLIGLSYLIKPKS' A
#
# COMPACT_ATOMS: atom_id res chain seq x y z
N MET A 1 -9.49 5.89 18.34
CA MET A 1 -9.66 5.13 17.08
C MET A 1 -9.40 5.95 15.82
N LYS A 2 -9.90 7.20 15.68
CA LYS A 2 -9.69 8.03 14.47
C LYS A 2 -8.21 8.24 14.09
N LYS A 3 -7.31 8.43 15.07
CA LYS A 3 -5.86 8.55 14.82
C LYS A 3 -5.25 7.28 14.21
N VAL A 4 -5.66 6.10 14.67
CA VAL A 4 -5.18 4.80 14.18
C VAL A 4 -5.59 4.56 12.74
N ILE A 5 -6.83 4.91 12.38
CA ILE A 5 -7.33 4.85 10.98
C ILE A 5 -6.50 5.76 10.07
N GLY A 6 -6.17 6.97 10.56
CA GLY A 6 -5.28 7.91 9.85
C GLY A 6 -3.91 7.31 9.59
N TYR A 7 -3.27 6.72 10.61
CA TYR A 7 -1.97 6.04 10.46
C TYR A 7 -2.02 4.85 9.50
N LEU A 8 -3.07 4.01 9.55
CA LEU A 8 -3.22 2.89 8.62
C LEU A 8 -3.31 3.35 7.16
N ARG A 9 -4.07 4.42 6.87
CA ARG A 9 -4.13 4.99 5.51
C ARG A 9 -2.79 5.53 5.06
N LEU A 10 -2.10 6.25 5.94
CA LEU A 10 -0.82 6.88 5.61
C LEU A 10 0.24 5.82 5.31
N VAL A 11 0.31 4.77 6.14
CA VAL A 11 1.20 3.62 5.92
C VAL A 11 0.82 2.85 4.65
N GLY A 12 -0.47 2.60 4.40
CA GLY A 12 -0.93 1.94 3.17
C GLY A 12 -0.61 2.73 1.90
N LEU A 13 -0.77 4.06 1.92
CA LEU A 13 -0.35 4.96 0.84
C LEU A 13 1.16 4.92 0.62
N LEU A 14 1.96 4.87 1.70
CA LEU A 14 3.41 4.80 1.63
C LEU A 14 3.86 3.49 0.97
N PHE A 15 3.25 2.36 1.31
CA PHE A 15 3.52 1.08 0.65
C PHE A 15 3.16 1.08 -0.84
N LEU A 16 2.03 1.68 -1.22
CA LEU A 16 1.67 1.83 -2.64
C LEU A 16 2.65 2.76 -3.37
N PHE A 17 3.09 3.84 -2.74
CA PHE A 17 4.08 4.75 -3.32
C PHE A 17 5.41 4.04 -3.58
N VAL A 18 5.91 3.27 -2.62
CA VAL A 18 7.12 2.44 -2.79
C VAL A 18 6.91 1.40 -3.90
N GLY A 19 5.73 0.77 -3.96
CA GLY A 19 5.37 -0.14 -5.05
C GLY A 19 5.41 0.54 -6.43
N ILE A 20 4.90 1.77 -6.56
CA ILE A 20 4.97 2.55 -7.80
C ILE A 20 6.42 2.81 -8.19
N VAL A 21 7.27 3.23 -7.25
CA VAL A 21 8.70 3.48 -7.50
C VAL A 21 9.41 2.22 -7.98
N LEU A 22 9.16 1.08 -7.34
CA LEU A 22 9.71 -0.21 -7.75
C LEU A 22 9.25 -0.61 -9.15
N ASN A 23 7.96 -0.43 -9.46
CA ASN A 23 7.43 -0.70 -10.80
C ASN A 23 8.10 0.20 -11.84
N LEU A 24 8.30 1.47 -11.52
CA LEU A 24 8.98 2.43 -12.40
C LEU A 24 10.45 2.05 -12.64
N GLN A 25 11.17 1.62 -11.60
CA GLN A 25 12.52 1.08 -11.75
C GLN A 25 12.52 -0.16 -12.64
N MET A 26 11.61 -1.10 -12.41
CA MET A 26 11.51 -2.33 -13.21
C MET A 26 11.19 -2.06 -14.66
N TYR A 27 10.34 -1.07 -14.93
CA TYR A 27 10.06 -0.59 -16.28
C TYR A 27 11.30 0.03 -16.94
N ILE A 28 12.09 0.82 -16.20
CA ILE A 28 13.32 1.45 -16.72
C ILE A 28 14.43 0.42 -16.97
N TYR A 29 14.60 -0.56 -16.08
CA TYR A 29 15.66 -1.56 -16.17
C TYR A 29 15.23 -2.83 -16.95
N GLU A 30 14.02 -2.85 -17.52
CA GLU A 30 13.43 -4.01 -18.23
C GLU A 30 13.43 -5.31 -17.39
N GLU A 31 13.35 -5.17 -16.06
CA GLU A 31 13.36 -6.29 -15.12
C GLU A 31 11.93 -6.76 -14.79
N MET A 32 11.75 -8.07 -14.55
CA MET A 32 10.43 -8.60 -14.19
C MET A 32 9.97 -8.09 -12.82
N PRO A 33 8.65 -7.83 -12.63
CA PRO A 33 8.09 -7.50 -11.33
C PRO A 33 8.46 -8.55 -10.29
N THR A 34 9.16 -8.13 -9.24
CA THR A 34 9.59 -9.02 -8.17
C THR A 34 8.41 -9.34 -7.25
N TYR A 35 8.49 -10.48 -6.57
CA TYR A 35 7.56 -10.86 -5.51
C TYR A 35 7.37 -9.73 -4.47
N LEU A 36 8.39 -8.90 -4.27
CA LEU A 36 8.36 -7.76 -3.36
C LEU A 36 7.37 -6.67 -3.80
N PHE A 37 7.28 -6.37 -5.10
CA PHE A 37 6.26 -5.44 -5.64
C PHE A 37 4.84 -5.97 -5.38
N LEU A 38 4.62 -7.26 -5.64
CA LEU A 38 3.32 -7.92 -5.44
C LEU A 38 2.90 -7.88 -3.97
N VAL A 39 3.82 -8.21 -3.05
CA VAL A 39 3.58 -8.16 -1.60
C VAL A 39 3.25 -6.73 -1.16
N LEU A 40 4.01 -5.73 -1.61
CA LEU A 40 3.77 -4.32 -1.25
C LEU A 40 2.41 -3.81 -1.72
N CYS A 41 2.01 -4.13 -2.95
CA CYS A 41 0.70 -3.77 -3.48
C CYS A 41 -0.43 -4.45 -2.70
N VAL A 42 -0.31 -5.75 -2.42
CA VAL A 42 -1.32 -6.51 -1.65
C VAL A 42 -1.46 -5.93 -0.24
N PHE A 43 -0.35 -5.67 0.46
CA PHE A 43 -0.37 -5.07 1.79
C PHE A 43 -0.92 -3.64 1.79
N GLY A 44 -0.54 -2.82 0.80
CA GLY A 44 -1.04 -1.45 0.67
C GLY A 44 -2.56 -1.41 0.46
N ILE A 45 -3.08 -2.25 -0.42
CA ILE A 45 -4.52 -2.38 -0.68
C ILE A 45 -5.25 -2.91 0.57
N LEU A 46 -4.69 -3.93 1.25
CA LEU A 46 -5.26 -4.48 2.48
C LEU A 46 -5.34 -3.43 3.60
N LEU A 47 -4.27 -2.68 3.84
CA LEU A 47 -4.23 -1.64 4.88
C LEU A 47 -5.23 -0.52 4.61
N ILE A 48 -5.35 -0.09 3.36
CA ILE A 48 -6.34 0.91 2.96
C ILE A 48 -7.75 0.32 3.08
N GLY A 49 -8.00 -0.89 2.60
CA GLY A 49 -9.30 -1.57 2.71
C GLY A 49 -9.74 -1.76 4.15
N LEU A 50 -8.83 -2.22 5.03
CA LEU A 50 -9.06 -2.31 6.47
C LEU A 50 -9.38 -0.94 7.08
N SER A 51 -8.72 0.14 6.63
CA SER A 51 -9.04 1.50 7.09
C SER A 51 -10.49 1.92 6.79
N TYR A 52 -11.08 1.41 5.70
CA TYR A 52 -12.48 1.66 5.34
C TYR A 52 -13.45 0.72 6.07
N LEU A 53 -13.05 -0.52 6.32
CA LEU A 53 -13.84 -1.51 7.07
C LEU A 53 -13.92 -1.20 8.56
N ILE A 54 -12.93 -0.50 9.12
CA ILE A 54 -13.00 0.11 10.44
C ILE A 54 -13.96 1.30 10.36
N LYS A 55 -15.26 1.01 10.19
CA LYS A 55 -16.34 1.99 10.31
C LYS A 55 -16.29 2.48 11.75
N PRO A 56 -16.13 3.80 12.02
CA PRO A 56 -16.40 4.29 13.36
C PRO A 56 -17.85 3.89 13.65
N LYS A 57 -18.07 3.08 14.70
CA LYS A 57 -19.38 2.95 15.34
C LYS A 57 -19.79 4.38 15.68
N SER A 58 -20.63 4.97 14.82
CA SER A 58 -21.35 6.20 15.12
C SER A 58 -22.66 5.82 15.79
#